data_AF-A0A4Q2SX22-F1
#
_entry.id   AF-A0A4Q2SX22-F1
#
_cell.length_a   1.000
_cell.length_b   1.000
_cell.length_c   1.000
_cell.angle_alpha   90.00
_cell.angle_beta   90.00
_cell.angle_gamma   90.00
#
_symmetry.space_group_name_H-M   'P 1'
#
loop_
_entity.id
_entity.type
_entity.pdbx_description
1 polymer ?
#
loop_
_entity_poly.entity_id
_entity_poly.type
_entity_poly.pdbx_seq_one_letter_code
_entity_poly.pdbx_strand_id
1 'polypeptide(L)'
;MELPFVLNGVSGVVRVDHRRNSDPASVGCQPDTVDYPICTATIERPFRGYDSLMGWVQLVRSDDNVSGGERFEMDPLAFLGDQSHPYCWLGLNPTLFDAPSRPGRIDMDWMAHSFLCVPDDVGSGLEARPMLGFSWGFVARGGEITLVPPVQLGDADWDQHLDTLRGKHPGWHFSPGLADLS
;
A
#
# COMPACT_ATOMS: atom_id res chain seq x y z
N MET A 1 -6.06 10.24 8.13
CA MET A 1 -5.93 11.10 6.94
C MET A 1 -7.07 10.77 5.98
N GLU A 2 -7.61 11.74 5.25
CA GLU A 2 -8.64 11.51 4.23
C GLU A 2 -8.09 11.91 2.86
N LEU A 3 -8.29 11.07 1.85
CA LEU A 3 -7.87 11.32 0.47
C LEU A 3 -9.11 11.23 -0.45
N PRO A 4 -9.64 12.37 -0.93
CA PRO A 4 -10.77 12.37 -1.85
C PRO A 4 -10.32 11.92 -3.25
N PHE A 5 -11.22 11.29 -3.99
CA PHE A 5 -11.01 10.91 -5.39
C PHE A 5 -12.32 10.89 -6.18
N VAL A 6 -12.20 10.81 -7.51
CA VAL A 6 -13.32 10.56 -8.42
C VAL A 6 -12.98 9.36 -9.28
N LEU A 7 -13.90 8.41 -9.37
CA LEU A 7 -13.80 7.23 -10.23
C LEU A 7 -15.09 7.08 -11.02
N ASN A 8 -15.01 7.14 -12.35
CA ASN A 8 -16.12 7.03 -13.29
C ASN A 8 -17.27 8.01 -12.95
N GLY A 9 -16.94 9.29 -12.77
CA GLY A 9 -17.88 10.36 -12.43
C GLY A 9 -18.39 10.35 -11.00
N VAL A 10 -17.91 9.44 -10.15
CA VAL A 10 -18.42 9.26 -8.79
C VAL A 10 -17.35 9.52 -7.74
N SER A 11 -17.66 10.46 -6.84
CA SER A 11 -16.80 10.79 -5.71
C SER A 11 -16.71 9.65 -4.72
N GLY A 12 -15.50 9.45 -4.20
CA GLY A 12 -15.21 8.61 -3.07
C GLY A 12 -14.16 9.25 -2.16
N VAL A 13 -13.96 8.64 -0.99
CA VAL A 13 -12.89 9.02 -0.07
C VAL A 13 -12.19 7.77 0.44
N VAL A 14 -10.86 7.82 0.48
CA VAL A 14 -10.07 6.87 1.26
C VAL A 14 -9.86 7.45 2.66
N ARG A 15 -10.21 6.69 3.68
CA ARG A 15 -9.90 7.00 5.08
C ARG A 15 -8.76 6.14 5.56
N VAL A 16 -7.62 6.78 5.83
CA VAL A 16 -6.42 6.15 6.37
C VAL A 16 -6.39 6.34 7.89
N ASP A 17 -6.53 5.24 8.62
CA ASP A 17 -6.25 5.12 10.05
C ASP A 17 -4.82 4.59 10.23
N HIS A 18 -3.94 5.41 10.79
CA HIS A 18 -2.55 5.06 11.08
C HIS A 18 -2.30 5.33 12.56
N ARG A 19 -2.15 4.26 13.34
CA ARG A 19 -2.14 4.34 14.79
C ARG A 19 -1.17 3.36 15.41
N ARG A 20 -0.73 3.69 16.62
CA ARG A 20 0.09 2.78 17.44
C ARG A 20 -0.74 1.55 17.83
N ASN A 21 -0.18 0.36 17.64
CA ASN A 21 -0.80 -0.88 18.08
C ASN A 21 -0.68 -1.06 19.59
N SER A 22 -1.77 -0.88 20.32
CA SER A 22 -1.84 -1.12 21.77
C SER A 22 -2.51 -2.46 22.13
N ASP A 23 -3.14 -3.12 21.16
CA ASP A 23 -3.86 -4.38 21.36
C ASP A 23 -3.76 -5.25 20.09
N PRO A 24 -2.63 -5.97 19.91
CA PRO A 24 -2.44 -6.85 18.76
C PRO A 24 -3.52 -7.91 18.59
N ALA A 25 -4.06 -8.42 19.70
CA ALA A 25 -5.05 -9.48 19.66
C ALA A 25 -6.35 -9.00 19.01
N SER A 26 -6.76 -7.75 19.25
CA SER A 26 -7.96 -7.16 18.64
C SER A 26 -7.93 -7.10 17.10
N VAL A 27 -6.73 -7.07 16.51
CA VAL A 27 -6.51 -6.98 15.06
C VAL A 27 -5.92 -8.26 14.46
N GLY A 28 -5.84 -9.35 15.25
CA GLY A 28 -5.35 -10.64 14.79
C GLY A 28 -3.83 -10.72 14.55
N CYS A 29 -3.07 -9.82 15.18
CA CYS A 29 -1.62 -9.73 15.04
C CYS A 29 -0.87 -10.43 16.19
N GLN A 30 0.41 -10.74 15.97
CA GLN A 30 1.27 -11.36 16.98
C GLN A 30 1.63 -10.37 18.11
N PRO A 31 1.92 -10.84 19.34
CA PRO A 31 2.21 -9.96 20.48
C PRO A 31 3.41 -9.01 20.30
N ASP A 32 4.38 -9.37 19.45
CA ASP A 32 5.56 -8.55 19.16
C ASP A 32 5.26 -7.34 18.24
N THR A 33 4.02 -7.21 17.77
CA THR A 33 3.53 -6.05 17.01
C THR A 33 3.09 -4.88 17.90
N VAL A 34 3.12 -5.02 19.25
CA VAL A 34 2.86 -3.89 20.16
C VAL A 34 3.78 -2.72 19.83
N ASP A 35 3.26 -1.49 19.91
CA ASP A 35 3.90 -0.21 19.58
C ASP A 35 4.20 0.06 18.11
N TYR A 36 4.29 -0.97 17.28
CA TYR A 36 4.37 -0.79 15.83
C TYR A 36 3.08 -0.14 15.30
N PRO A 37 3.15 0.59 14.17
CA PRO A 37 1.95 1.11 13.55
C PRO A 37 1.08 -0.03 13.01
N ILE A 38 -0.23 0.18 13.09
CA ILE A 38 -1.22 -0.43 12.20
C ILE A 38 -1.63 0.64 11.20
N CYS A 39 -1.68 0.27 9.93
CA CYS A 39 -2.29 1.05 8.87
C CYS A 39 -3.54 0.34 8.36
N THR A 40 -4.65 1.07 8.31
CA THR A 40 -5.88 0.61 7.67
C THR A 40 -6.39 1.71 6.75
N ALA A 41 -6.58 1.40 5.46
CA ALA A 41 -7.19 2.32 4.50
C ALA A 41 -8.53 1.75 4.01
N THR A 42 -9.62 2.42 4.35
CA THR A 42 -10.99 2.04 3.94
C THR A 42 -11.49 2.97 2.86
N ILE A 43 -12.34 2.46 1.97
CA ILE A 43 -12.92 3.24 0.86
C ILE A 43 -14.41 3.44 1.11
N GLU A 44 -14.83 4.70 1.05
CA GLU A 44 -16.24 5.07 1.11
C GLU A 44 -16.70 5.67 -0.21
N ARG A 45 -17.72 5.05 -0.80
CA ARG A 45 -18.39 5.47 -2.03
C ARG A 45 -19.74 4.77 -2.18
N PRO A 46 -20.67 5.29 -3.01
CA PRO A 46 -22.02 4.74 -3.09
C PRO A 46 -22.11 3.37 -3.79
N PHE A 47 -21.15 3.03 -4.64
CA PHE A 47 -21.17 1.78 -5.41
C PHE A 47 -20.68 0.57 -4.63
N ARG A 48 -21.26 -0.60 -4.95
CA ARG A 48 -20.99 -1.90 -4.30
C ARG A 48 -20.78 -3.06 -5.28
N GLY A 49 -20.78 -2.78 -6.60
CA GLY A 49 -20.61 -3.76 -7.67
C GLY A 49 -19.30 -3.55 -8.44
N TYR A 50 -19.20 -4.06 -9.67
CA TYR A 50 -17.96 -4.03 -10.48
C TYR A 50 -17.36 -2.63 -10.68
N ASP A 51 -18.17 -1.56 -10.68
CA ASP A 51 -17.67 -0.17 -10.66
C ASP A 51 -16.91 0.21 -9.37
N SER A 52 -16.75 -0.74 -8.46
CA SER A 52 -16.01 -0.65 -7.20
C SER A 52 -14.82 -1.60 -7.12
N LEU A 53 -14.53 -2.30 -8.20
CA LEU A 53 -13.33 -3.11 -8.29
C LEU A 53 -12.11 -2.19 -8.32
N MET A 54 -11.29 -2.29 -7.29
CA MET A 54 -10.02 -1.59 -7.14
C MET A 54 -9.04 -2.55 -6.47
N GLY A 55 -7.76 -2.19 -6.42
CA GLY A 55 -6.79 -2.91 -5.62
C GLY A 55 -5.68 -2.01 -5.09
N TRP A 56 -5.12 -2.40 -3.95
CA TRP A 56 -3.96 -1.76 -3.35
C TRP A 56 -2.68 -2.41 -3.84
N VAL A 57 -1.77 -1.59 -4.35
CA VAL A 57 -0.38 -1.95 -4.64
C VAL A 57 0.48 -1.34 -3.54
N GLN A 58 1.28 -2.15 -2.84
CA GLN A 58 2.15 -1.69 -1.77
C GLN A 58 3.61 -2.02 -2.07
N LEU A 59 4.48 -1.05 -1.84
CA LEU A 59 5.92 -1.22 -1.87
C LEU A 59 6.51 -0.76 -0.54
N VAL A 60 7.53 -1.47 -0.06
CA VAL A 60 8.18 -1.22 1.22
C VAL A 60 9.67 -1.05 1.03
N ARG A 61 10.23 -0.08 1.76
CA ARG A 61 11.67 0.07 1.96
C ARG A 61 11.96 -0.09 3.45
N SER A 62 12.89 -0.99 3.76
CA SER A 62 13.33 -1.25 5.13
C SER A 62 14.79 -1.70 5.17
N ASP A 63 15.49 -1.41 6.25
CA ASP A 63 16.93 -1.73 6.37
C ASP A 63 17.22 -3.24 6.36
N ASP A 64 16.19 -4.07 6.56
CA ASP A 64 16.26 -5.53 6.50
C ASP A 64 15.76 -6.14 5.19
N ASN A 65 15.39 -5.31 4.21
CA ASN A 65 15.06 -5.77 2.86
C ASN A 65 16.32 -6.14 2.05
N VAL A 66 16.15 -6.71 0.86
CA VAL A 66 17.29 -7.16 0.02
C VAL A 66 18.20 -5.99 -0.37
N SER A 67 17.63 -4.80 -0.51
CA SER A 67 18.37 -3.57 -0.79
C SER A 67 19.04 -2.91 0.43
N GLY A 68 18.84 -3.41 1.64
CA GLY A 68 19.35 -2.79 2.86
C GLY A 68 18.82 -1.37 3.09
N GLY A 69 17.55 -1.12 2.75
CA GLY A 69 16.92 0.19 2.90
C GLY A 69 17.20 1.18 1.76
N GLU A 70 17.89 0.78 0.69
CA GLU A 70 18.17 1.67 -0.45
C GLU A 70 16.99 1.82 -1.42
N ARG A 71 16.21 0.75 -1.62
CA ARG A 71 15.14 0.68 -2.63
C ARG A 71 13.84 0.16 -2.05
N PHE A 72 12.74 0.57 -2.68
CA PHE A 72 11.44 -0.02 -2.45
C PHE A 72 11.32 -1.36 -3.17
N GLU A 73 10.74 -2.32 -2.46
CA GLU A 73 10.47 -3.68 -2.93
C GLU A 73 8.97 -3.94 -2.85
N MET A 74 8.45 -4.79 -3.72
CA MET A 74 7.03 -5.19 -3.68
C MET A 74 6.71 -5.88 -2.36
N ASP A 75 5.60 -5.50 -1.75
CA ASP A 75 5.13 -6.06 -0.47
C ASP A 75 3.76 -6.74 -0.62
N PRO A 76 3.70 -7.91 -1.29
CA PRO A 76 2.49 -8.70 -1.35
C PRO A 76 2.23 -9.40 0.00
N LEU A 77 1.03 -9.97 0.16
CA LEU A 77 0.76 -10.85 1.30
C LEU A 77 1.66 -12.08 1.26
N ALA A 78 2.68 -12.12 2.12
CA ALA A 78 3.76 -13.10 2.08
C ALA A 78 3.27 -14.57 2.07
N PHE A 79 2.16 -14.88 2.76
CA PHE A 79 1.60 -16.22 2.82
C PHE A 79 0.96 -16.71 1.50
N LEU A 80 0.68 -15.80 0.56
CA LEU A 80 0.22 -16.16 -0.78
C LEU A 80 1.39 -16.54 -1.70
N GLY A 81 2.63 -16.18 -1.35
CA GLY A 81 3.79 -16.34 -2.22
C GLY A 81 3.72 -15.45 -3.47
N ASP A 82 4.49 -15.78 -4.51
CA ASP A 82 4.53 -15.00 -5.75
C ASP A 82 3.17 -15.01 -6.47
N GLN A 83 2.55 -13.83 -6.55
CA GLN A 83 1.29 -13.62 -7.29
C GLN A 83 1.56 -13.18 -8.73
N SER A 84 0.65 -13.54 -9.63
CA SER A 84 0.68 -13.07 -11.02
C SER A 84 0.21 -11.62 -11.19
N HIS A 85 -0.25 -10.96 -10.12
CA HIS A 85 -0.76 -9.58 -10.10
C HIS A 85 -0.08 -8.73 -9.02
N PRO A 86 -0.06 -7.39 -9.16
CA PRO A 86 0.65 -6.49 -8.24
C PRO A 86 -0.09 -6.19 -6.94
N TYR A 87 -1.36 -6.59 -6.82
CA TYR A 87 -2.21 -6.19 -5.71
C TYR A 87 -1.94 -7.01 -4.44
N CYS A 88 -1.73 -6.34 -3.30
CA CYS A 88 -1.76 -6.98 -1.97
C CYS A 88 -3.20 -7.13 -1.45
N TRP A 89 -4.11 -6.22 -1.85
CA TRP A 89 -5.54 -6.28 -1.56
C TRP A 89 -6.35 -5.94 -2.81
N LEU A 90 -7.13 -6.88 -3.35
CA LEU A 90 -7.94 -6.69 -4.56
C LEU A 90 -9.40 -7.06 -4.27
N GLY A 91 -10.35 -6.23 -4.69
CA GLY A 91 -11.76 -6.53 -4.50
C GLY A 91 -12.69 -5.34 -4.70
N LEU A 92 -13.92 -5.48 -4.22
CA LEU A 92 -14.91 -4.40 -4.23
C LEU A 92 -14.68 -3.49 -3.02
N ASN A 93 -14.33 -2.23 -3.23
CA ASN A 93 -13.94 -1.29 -2.16
C ASN A 93 -12.92 -1.93 -1.18
N PRO A 94 -11.78 -2.42 -1.68
CA PRO A 94 -10.85 -3.20 -0.87
C PRO A 94 -10.30 -2.37 0.29
N THR A 95 -10.23 -2.98 1.47
CA THR A 95 -9.56 -2.39 2.62
C THR A 95 -8.09 -2.79 2.58
N LEU A 96 -7.19 -1.80 2.63
CA LEU A 96 -5.79 -2.07 2.96
C LEU A 96 -5.71 -2.30 4.46
N PHE A 97 -5.04 -3.38 4.87
CA PHE A 97 -4.61 -3.59 6.24
C PHE A 97 -3.15 -4.01 6.24
N ASP A 98 -2.35 -3.39 7.10
CA ASP A 98 -0.97 -3.81 7.33
C ASP A 98 -0.53 -3.46 8.76
N ALA A 99 0.30 -4.33 9.32
CA ALA A 99 0.76 -4.29 10.71
C ALA A 99 2.18 -4.89 10.79
N PRO A 100 3.21 -4.13 10.36
CA PRO A 100 4.58 -4.61 10.38
C PRO A 100 5.02 -4.90 11.81
N SER A 101 5.90 -5.88 11.96
CA SER A 101 6.60 -6.16 13.21
C SER A 101 8.02 -6.61 12.93
N ARG A 102 8.90 -6.40 13.91
CA ARG A 102 10.29 -6.82 13.85
C ARG A 102 10.72 -7.37 15.21
N PRO A 103 10.87 -8.70 15.32
CA PRO A 103 11.41 -9.31 16.52
C PRO A 103 12.72 -8.63 16.93
N GLY A 104 12.84 -8.28 18.21
CA GLY A 104 14.04 -7.64 18.76
C GLY A 104 14.14 -6.12 18.60
N ARG A 105 13.21 -5.46 17.90
CA ARG A 105 13.15 -3.99 17.75
C ARG A 105 14.50 -3.35 17.36
N ILE A 106 15.12 -3.95 16.35
CA ILE A 106 16.38 -3.48 15.78
C ILE A 106 16.17 -2.08 15.20
N ASP A 107 17.20 -1.23 15.33
CA ASP A 107 17.19 0.10 14.75
C ASP A 107 16.94 0.01 13.24
N MET A 108 15.90 0.71 12.77
CA MET A 108 15.60 0.76 11.34
C MET A 108 14.68 1.91 10.94
N ASP A 109 14.75 2.26 9.67
CA ASP A 109 13.72 3.06 9.00
C ASP A 109 12.85 2.15 8.13
N TRP A 110 11.54 2.19 8.37
CA TRP A 110 10.57 1.42 7.60
C TRP A 110 9.56 2.37 6.97
N MET A 111 9.38 2.26 5.66
CA MET A 111 8.47 3.10 4.89
C MET A 111 7.72 2.26 3.87
N ALA A 112 6.40 2.41 3.85
CA ALA A 112 5.54 1.90 2.80
C ALA A 112 5.05 3.02 1.90
N HIS A 113 4.93 2.75 0.60
CA HIS A 113 4.13 3.51 -0.35
C HIS A 113 2.95 2.62 -0.77
N SER A 114 1.72 3.07 -0.50
CA SER A 114 0.49 2.34 -0.79
C SER A 114 -0.32 3.12 -1.82
N PHE A 115 -0.57 2.53 -2.98
CA PHE A 115 -1.34 3.12 -4.08
C PHE A 115 -2.66 2.37 -4.28
N LEU A 116 -3.74 3.12 -4.40
CA LEU A 116 -5.02 2.57 -4.82
C LEU A 116 -5.09 2.64 -6.34
N CYS A 117 -5.15 1.47 -6.99
CA CYS A 117 -5.20 1.36 -8.43
C CYS A 117 -6.50 0.70 -8.90
N VAL A 118 -6.89 1.01 -10.14
CA VAL A 118 -7.99 0.35 -10.84
C VAL A 118 -7.40 -0.64 -11.84
N PRO A 119 -7.79 -1.94 -11.79
CA PRO A 119 -7.43 -2.88 -12.83
C PRO A 119 -8.20 -2.57 -14.11
N ASP A 120 -7.49 -2.45 -15.22
CA ASP A 120 -8.07 -2.15 -16.53
C ASP A 120 -7.53 -3.09 -17.60
N ASP A 121 -8.37 -3.49 -18.55
CA ASP A 121 -7.95 -4.30 -19.69
C ASP A 121 -7.66 -3.39 -20.88
N VAL A 122 -6.38 -3.27 -21.23
CA VAL A 122 -5.90 -2.42 -22.32
C VAL A 122 -5.75 -3.19 -23.64
N GLY A 123 -6.36 -4.37 -23.76
CA GLY A 123 -6.38 -5.22 -24.95
C GLY A 123 -5.09 -6.02 -25.20
N SER A 124 -3.95 -5.55 -24.69
CA SER A 124 -2.66 -6.23 -24.73
C SER A 124 -2.16 -6.66 -23.34
N GLY A 125 -3.06 -6.82 -22.38
CA GLY A 125 -2.76 -7.16 -21.00
C GLY A 125 -3.57 -6.32 -20.01
N LEU A 126 -3.32 -6.54 -18.73
CA LEU A 126 -3.93 -5.78 -17.66
C LEU A 126 -3.03 -4.63 -17.22
N GLU A 127 -3.62 -3.48 -16.94
CA GLU A 127 -2.96 -2.32 -16.37
C GLU A 127 -3.40 -2.13 -14.92
N ALA A 128 -2.45 -1.76 -14.05
CA ALA A 128 -2.78 -1.23 -12.73
C ALA A 128 -2.72 0.29 -12.79
N ARG A 129 -3.88 0.96 -12.95
CA ARG A 129 -3.97 2.41 -13.11
C ARG A 129 -4.01 3.10 -11.74
N PRO A 130 -2.93 3.75 -11.27
CA PRO A 130 -2.88 4.33 -9.93
C PRO A 130 -3.74 5.59 -9.86
N MET A 131 -4.66 5.69 -8.91
CA MET A 131 -5.55 6.86 -8.79
C MET A 131 -5.07 7.83 -7.71
N LEU A 132 -4.54 7.29 -6.63
CA LEU A 132 -3.98 8.03 -5.49
C LEU A 132 -2.99 7.15 -4.75
N GLY A 133 -2.15 7.75 -3.93
CA GLY A 133 -1.28 7.02 -3.01
C GLY A 133 -0.98 7.80 -1.74
N PHE A 134 -0.46 7.07 -0.76
CA PHE A 134 0.10 7.65 0.45
C PHE A 134 1.29 6.85 0.95
N SER A 135 2.23 7.54 1.58
CA SER A 135 3.28 6.90 2.37
C SER A 135 2.84 6.77 3.82
N TRP A 136 3.45 5.84 4.56
CA TRP A 136 3.33 5.71 6.01
C TRP A 136 4.45 4.81 6.53
N GLY A 137 4.76 4.89 7.83
CA GLY A 137 5.76 3.98 8.38
C GLY A 137 6.16 4.25 9.81
N PHE A 138 7.38 3.84 10.16
CA PHE A 138 7.94 4.03 11.49
C PHE A 138 9.47 4.09 11.46
N VAL A 139 10.01 4.62 12.55
CA VAL A 139 11.43 4.64 12.87
C VAL A 139 11.61 3.90 14.18
N ALA A 140 12.45 2.86 14.19
CA ALA A 140 12.87 2.17 15.40
C ALA A 140 14.26 2.67 15.80
N ARG A 141 14.44 3.14 17.03
CA ARG A 141 15.75 3.53 17.59
C ARG A 141 15.84 3.15 19.06
N GLY A 142 16.87 2.40 19.44
CA GLY A 142 17.09 1.97 20.83
C GLY A 142 15.92 1.18 21.42
N GLY A 143 15.15 0.46 20.59
CA GLY A 143 13.96 -0.28 20.99
C GLY A 143 12.66 0.56 21.08
N GLU A 144 12.73 1.87 20.90
CA GLU A 144 11.56 2.75 20.83
C GLU A 144 11.05 2.83 19.38
N ILE A 145 9.72 2.76 19.22
CA ILE A 145 9.06 2.91 17.92
C ILE A 145 8.41 4.28 17.84
N THR A 146 8.84 5.08 16.85
CA THR A 146 8.25 6.37 16.50
C THR A 146 7.50 6.23 15.18
N LEU A 147 6.21 6.60 15.17
CA LEU A 147 5.39 6.54 13.97
C LEU A 147 5.74 7.68 13.01
N VAL A 148 5.86 7.37 11.73
CA VAL A 148 5.96 8.37 10.66
C VAL A 148 4.56 8.53 10.06
N PRO A 149 3.92 9.71 10.22
CA PRO A 149 2.53 9.90 9.86
C PRO A 149 2.32 9.79 8.34
N PRO A 150 1.11 9.44 7.88
CA PRO A 150 0.85 9.30 6.47
C PRO A 150 0.96 10.62 5.71
N VAL A 151 1.52 10.57 4.50
CA VAL A 151 1.61 11.72 3.60
C VAL A 151 1.08 11.32 2.23
N GLN A 152 0.26 12.18 1.62
CA GLN A 152 -0.23 11.95 0.26
C GLN A 152 0.94 11.95 -0.74
N LEU A 153 0.91 10.98 -1.66
CA LEU A 153 1.90 10.81 -2.72
C LEU A 153 1.39 11.37 -4.05
N GLY A 154 2.31 11.80 -4.90
CA GLY A 154 2.04 12.28 -6.25
C GLY A 154 2.65 11.41 -7.35
N ASP A 155 2.63 11.93 -8.59
CA ASP A 155 3.10 11.24 -9.79
C ASP A 155 4.54 10.72 -9.66
N ALA A 156 5.46 11.57 -9.18
CA ALA A 156 6.86 11.21 -9.05
C ALA A 156 7.09 10.04 -8.07
N ASP A 157 6.26 9.93 -7.02
CA ASP A 157 6.35 8.86 -6.03
C ASP A 157 5.87 7.51 -6.59
N TRP A 158 4.97 7.54 -7.58
CA TRP A 158 4.58 6.36 -8.34
C TRP A 158 5.65 6.00 -9.37
N ASP A 159 6.14 6.99 -10.11
CA ASP A 159 7.05 6.81 -11.23
C ASP A 159 8.38 6.14 -10.82
N GLN A 160 8.87 6.43 -9.61
CA GLN A 160 10.07 5.79 -9.06
C GLN A 160 9.93 4.26 -8.88
N HIS A 161 8.71 3.72 -8.86
CA HIS A 161 8.44 2.29 -8.65
C HIS A 161 8.26 1.50 -9.95
N LEU A 162 8.17 2.18 -11.09
CA LEU A 162 7.82 1.55 -12.36
C LEU A 162 8.78 0.43 -12.75
N ASP A 163 10.08 0.60 -12.53
CA ASP A 163 11.07 -0.43 -12.86
C ASP A 163 10.91 -1.67 -11.99
N THR A 164 10.66 -1.50 -10.67
CA THR A 164 10.38 -2.59 -9.74
C THR A 164 9.09 -3.33 -10.14
N LEU A 165 8.02 -2.59 -10.45
CA LEU A 165 6.72 -3.14 -10.84
C LEU A 165 6.80 -3.93 -12.15
N ARG A 166 7.40 -3.35 -13.19
CA ARG A 166 7.57 -3.98 -14.51
C ARG A 166 8.49 -5.20 -14.44
N GLY A 167 9.52 -5.14 -13.59
CA GLY A 167 10.41 -6.28 -13.34
C GLY A 167 9.72 -7.44 -12.65
N LYS A 168 8.88 -7.18 -11.63
CA LYS A 168 8.18 -8.21 -10.86
C LYS A 168 6.95 -8.76 -11.59
N HIS A 169 6.25 -7.94 -12.35
CA HIS A 169 5.02 -8.30 -13.06
C HIS A 169 5.11 -7.94 -14.56
N PRO A 170 5.94 -8.64 -15.35
CA PRO A 170 6.17 -8.32 -16.77
C PRO A 170 4.92 -8.52 -17.66
N GLY A 171 3.89 -9.21 -17.18
CA GLY A 171 2.60 -9.35 -17.87
C GLY A 171 1.61 -8.22 -17.59
N TRP A 172 1.98 -7.24 -16.75
CA TRP A 172 1.16 -6.09 -16.39
C TRP A 172 1.75 -4.80 -16.92
N HIS A 173 0.87 -3.87 -17.27
CA HIS A 173 1.22 -2.52 -17.69
C HIS A 173 1.21 -1.58 -16.48
N PHE A 174 2.16 -0.64 -16.47
CA PHE A 174 2.29 0.41 -15.46
C PHE A 174 2.68 1.71 -16.17
N SER A 175 1.71 2.60 -16.35
CA SER A 175 1.93 3.92 -16.97
C SER A 175 2.50 4.92 -15.95
N PRO A 176 3.31 5.89 -16.39
CA PRO A 176 3.74 6.99 -15.54
C PRO A 176 2.57 7.90 -15.10
N GLY A 177 2.72 8.49 -13.92
CA GLY A 177 1.77 9.39 -13.28
C GLY A 177 0.55 8.71 -12.66
N LEU A 178 -0.12 9.44 -11.77
CA LEU A 178 -1.45 9.07 -11.31
C LEU A 178 -2.45 9.27 -12.47
N ALA A 179 -3.29 8.26 -12.68
CA ALA A 179 -4.33 8.26 -13.68
C ALA A 179 -5.50 9.18 -13.26
N ASP A 180 -5.92 10.05 -14.17
CA ASP A 180 -7.23 10.67 -14.11
C ASP A 180 -8.29 9.65 -14.53
N LEU A 181 -9.11 9.24 -13.56
CA LEU A 181 -10.18 8.26 -13.71
C LEU A 181 -11.56 8.88 -13.46
N SER A 182 -11.66 10.20 -13.54
CA SER A 182 -12.91 10.94 -13.29
C SER A 182 -14.01 10.66 -14.30
#